data_AF-A0A8T3QGZ2-F1
#
_entry.id   AF-A0A8T3QGZ2-F1
#
_cell.length_a   1.000
_cell.length_b   1.000
_cell.length_c   1.000
_cell.angle_alpha   90.00
_cell.angle_beta   90.00
_cell.angle_gamma   90.00
#
_symmetry.space_group_name_H-M   'P 1'
#
loop_
_entity.id
_entity.type
_entity.pdbx_description
1 polymer ?
#
loop_
_entity_poly.entity_id
_entity_poly.type
_entity_poly.pdbx_seq_one_letter_code
_entity_poly.pdbx_strand_id
1 'polypeptide(L)'
;GPARRESSAEPILPLARTAATRGARPGARVMPWLAGVAAAVVLSVAATAALVGQRLDSQAEEQSRAIAGLEIVTSATMGITASPDAQRVSLNDERGMPAGTLLFSPGSSQLVVVATGLVRPPSGQEYRCWLDVDGHRQNVGRMNFARDLAFWVGTTPSVAGVPAGTTFGVSLTDVGGTSLDAEPVIVGRL
;
A
#
# COMPACT_ATOMS: atom_id res chain seq x y z
N GLY A 1 -2.02 36.42 -59.00
CA GLY A 1 -0.80 37.24 -58.88
C GLY A 1 -0.83 38.03 -57.59
N PRO A 2 0.29 38.61 -57.13
CA PRO A 2 1.70 38.47 -57.56
C PRO A 2 2.49 37.55 -56.58
N ALA A 3 3.45 36.70 -56.96
CA ALA A 3 4.71 36.83 -57.71
C ALA A 3 5.91 37.29 -56.85
N ARG A 4 7.09 36.70 -57.17
CA ARG A 4 8.50 37.08 -56.86
C ARG A 4 9.19 36.03 -55.93
N ARG A 5 10.31 35.36 -56.24
CA ARG A 5 11.38 35.42 -57.28
C ARG A 5 12.19 34.10 -57.25
N GLU A 6 12.70 33.59 -58.38
CA GLU A 6 14.14 33.59 -58.79
C GLU A 6 15.09 33.11 -57.66
N SER A 7 16.08 32.22 -57.79
CA SER A 7 16.86 31.72 -58.91
C SER A 7 17.85 30.69 -58.34
N SER A 8 18.16 29.65 -59.13
CA SER A 8 19.52 29.14 -59.41
C SER A 8 19.58 27.61 -59.41
N ALA A 9 19.59 27.09 -60.64
CA ALA A 9 20.32 25.89 -61.03
C ALA A 9 21.81 26.04 -60.65
N GLU A 10 22.65 25.01 -60.55
CA GLU A 10 22.88 23.91 -61.49
C GLU A 10 23.94 22.94 -60.86
N PRO A 11 24.59 22.04 -61.61
CA PRO A 11 24.39 20.58 -61.73
C PRO A 11 25.38 19.75 -60.85
N ILE A 12 25.45 18.41 -60.88
CA ILE A 12 26.32 17.61 -61.79
C ILE A 12 26.08 16.10 -61.54
N LEU A 13 25.98 15.43 -62.70
CA LEU A 13 26.01 14.02 -63.14
C LEU A 13 26.42 12.82 -62.25
N PRO A 14 26.00 11.60 -62.66
CA PRO A 14 26.15 10.33 -61.93
C PRO A 14 27.34 9.45 -62.37
N LEU A 15 27.59 8.42 -61.54
CA LEU A 15 28.10 7.06 -61.83
C LEU A 15 29.53 6.84 -62.39
N ALA A 16 30.39 6.42 -61.45
CA ALA A 16 31.10 5.13 -61.40
C ALA A 16 31.99 4.62 -62.55
N ARG A 17 33.23 4.26 -62.16
CA ARG A 17 34.09 3.09 -62.52
C ARG A 17 35.55 3.57 -62.67
N THR A 18 36.62 2.88 -62.29
CA THR A 18 36.91 1.57 -61.65
C THR A 18 38.40 1.61 -61.37
N ALA A 19 38.87 1.09 -60.23
CA ALA A 19 40.20 0.48 -60.16
C ALA A 19 40.25 -0.42 -58.92
N ALA A 20 40.37 -1.72 -59.18
CA ALA A 20 40.69 -2.74 -58.20
C ALA A 20 42.20 -2.93 -58.12
N THR A 21 42.74 -3.17 -56.92
CA THR A 21 43.83 -4.11 -56.56
C THR A 21 44.06 -3.97 -55.04
N ARG A 22 43.91 -4.97 -54.18
CA ARG A 22 44.45 -6.35 -54.05
C ARG A 22 45.51 -6.36 -52.93
N GLY A 23 45.22 -7.13 -51.88
CA GLY A 23 46.17 -7.65 -50.88
C GLY A 23 46.46 -6.70 -49.72
N ALA A 24 46.74 -7.13 -48.50
CA ALA A 24 46.83 -8.46 -47.91
C ALA A 24 46.59 -8.33 -46.38
N ARG A 25 46.38 -9.49 -45.76
CA ARG A 25 46.09 -9.82 -44.34
C ARG A 25 47.16 -9.29 -43.34
N PRO A 26 47.20 -9.78 -42.08
CA PRO A 26 46.29 -9.65 -40.94
C PRO A 26 47.03 -9.07 -39.70
N GLY A 27 46.31 -8.68 -38.66
CA GLY A 27 46.88 -8.33 -37.35
C GLY A 27 46.60 -6.88 -36.96
N ALA A 28 46.37 -6.53 -35.70
CA ALA A 28 46.72 -7.21 -34.48
C ALA A 28 45.61 -7.04 -33.45
N ARG A 29 45.53 -8.01 -32.53
CA ARG A 29 44.83 -7.90 -31.26
C ARG A 29 45.27 -6.61 -30.55
N VAL A 30 44.35 -5.67 -30.41
CA VAL A 30 44.41 -4.58 -29.43
C VAL A 30 43.06 -4.63 -28.73
N MET A 31 42.91 -5.52 -27.75
CA MET A 31 43.10 -5.27 -26.32
C MET A 31 41.72 -5.48 -25.64
N PRO A 32 41.37 -6.72 -25.24
CA PRO A 32 40.06 -7.03 -24.64
C PRO A 32 39.81 -6.38 -23.27
N TRP A 33 40.74 -5.55 -22.79
CA TRP A 33 40.74 -4.98 -21.44
C TRP A 33 39.82 -3.76 -21.29
N LEU A 34 39.53 -3.01 -22.37
CA LEU A 34 38.63 -1.84 -22.30
C LEU A 34 37.15 -2.18 -22.53
N ALA A 35 36.83 -3.32 -23.15
CA ALA A 35 35.46 -3.79 -23.31
C ALA A 35 34.86 -4.31 -21.99
N GLY A 36 35.70 -4.82 -21.08
CA GLY A 36 35.27 -5.30 -19.77
C GLY A 36 34.76 -4.17 -18.85
N VAL A 37 35.38 -2.99 -18.91
CA VAL A 37 35.03 -1.86 -18.04
C VAL A 37 33.67 -1.26 -18.41
N ALA A 38 33.38 -1.07 -19.71
CA ALA A 38 32.08 -0.55 -20.16
C ALA A 38 30.94 -1.51 -19.83
N ALA A 39 31.13 -2.82 -20.06
CA ALA A 39 30.14 -3.84 -19.70
C ALA A 39 29.89 -3.91 -18.18
N ALA A 40 30.95 -3.80 -17.36
CA ALA A 40 30.82 -3.79 -15.90
C ALA A 40 30.06 -2.56 -15.38
N VAL A 41 30.26 -1.38 -15.96
CA VAL A 41 29.51 -0.16 -15.59
C VAL A 41 28.04 -0.30 -15.98
N VAL A 42 27.72 -0.77 -17.19
CA VAL A 42 26.32 -0.97 -17.62
C VAL A 42 25.61 -2.01 -16.74
N LEU A 43 26.27 -3.13 -16.41
CA LEU A 43 25.71 -4.14 -15.50
C LEU A 43 25.49 -3.59 -14.08
N SER A 44 26.41 -2.75 -13.58
CA SER A 44 26.27 -2.12 -12.26
C SER A 44 25.11 -1.13 -12.23
N VAL A 45 24.94 -0.31 -13.28
CA VAL A 45 23.82 0.63 -13.41
C VAL A 45 22.49 -0.12 -13.57
N ALA A 46 22.44 -1.17 -14.38
CA ALA A 46 21.24 -1.99 -14.57
C ALA A 46 20.83 -2.72 -13.29
N ALA A 47 21.78 -3.29 -12.55
CA ALA A 47 21.52 -3.93 -11.25
C ALA A 47 21.01 -2.91 -10.22
N THR A 48 21.60 -1.72 -10.17
CA THR A 48 21.16 -0.63 -9.28
C THR A 48 19.76 -0.13 -9.67
N ALA A 49 19.50 0.06 -10.97
CA ALA A 49 18.18 0.48 -11.47
C ALA A 49 17.10 -0.56 -11.18
N ALA A 50 17.39 -1.85 -11.31
CA ALA A 50 16.47 -2.93 -10.95
C ALA A 50 16.16 -2.94 -9.45
N LEU A 51 17.17 -2.79 -8.59
CA LEU A 51 16.99 -2.69 -7.14
C LEU A 51 16.18 -1.44 -6.74
N VAL A 52 16.42 -0.31 -7.38
CA VAL A 52 15.67 0.93 -7.15
C VAL A 52 14.22 0.77 -7.64
N GLY A 53 14.00 0.16 -8.81
CA GLY A 53 12.67 -0.12 -9.35
C GLY A 53 11.84 -0.98 -8.41
N GLN A 54 12.40 -2.09 -7.91
CA GLN A 54 11.71 -2.96 -6.95
C GLN A 54 11.31 -2.23 -5.66
N ARG A 55 12.17 -1.31 -5.17
CA ARG A 55 11.84 -0.48 -4.00
C ARG A 55 10.71 0.48 -4.29
N LEU A 56 10.74 1.15 -5.44
CA LEU A 56 9.70 2.10 -5.84
C LEU A 56 8.35 1.41 -6.03
N ASP A 57 8.32 0.22 -6.65
CA ASP A 57 7.09 -0.56 -6.81
C ASP A 57 6.52 -0.98 -5.46
N SER A 58 7.36 -1.49 -4.55
CA SER A 58 6.92 -1.84 -3.20
C SER A 58 6.36 -0.64 -2.41
N GLN A 59 7.00 0.53 -2.54
CA GLN A 59 6.53 1.76 -1.91
C GLN A 59 5.21 2.26 -2.52
N ALA A 60 5.07 2.15 -3.85
CA ALA A 60 3.85 2.52 -4.56
C ALA A 60 2.68 1.62 -4.15
N GLU A 61 2.89 0.30 -4.09
CA GLU A 61 1.86 -0.63 -3.62
C GLU A 61 1.42 -0.36 -2.18
N GLU A 62 2.38 -0.14 -1.27
CA GLU A 62 2.08 0.22 0.12
C GLU A 62 1.31 1.53 0.23
N GLN A 63 1.67 2.53 -0.59
CA GLN A 63 0.97 3.80 -0.65
C GLN A 63 -0.44 3.65 -1.21
N SER A 64 -0.64 2.87 -2.27
CA SER A 64 -1.97 2.58 -2.82
C SER A 64 -2.88 1.88 -1.81
N ARG A 65 -2.36 0.90 -1.06
CA ARG A 65 -3.13 0.24 0.01
C ARG A 65 -3.51 1.20 1.13
N ALA A 66 -2.62 2.13 1.50
CA ALA A 66 -2.91 3.16 2.49
C ALA A 66 -4.00 4.13 2.04
N ILE A 67 -3.91 4.61 0.80
CA ILE A 67 -4.93 5.50 0.23
C ILE A 67 -6.29 4.80 0.19
N ALA A 68 -6.35 3.57 -0.32
CA ALA A 68 -7.60 2.80 -0.37
C ALA A 68 -8.19 2.56 1.03
N GLY A 69 -7.34 2.24 2.03
CA GLY A 69 -7.78 2.09 3.41
C GLY A 69 -8.37 3.37 4.00
N LEU A 70 -7.71 4.51 3.76
CA LEU A 70 -8.19 5.82 4.20
C LEU A 70 -9.51 6.22 3.53
N GLU A 71 -9.68 5.93 2.24
CA GLU A 71 -10.92 6.20 1.52
C GLU A 71 -12.10 5.40 2.08
N ILE A 72 -11.88 4.11 2.37
CA ILE A 72 -12.89 3.24 3.00
C ILE A 72 -13.24 3.74 4.41
N VAL A 73 -12.23 4.06 5.24
CA VAL A 73 -12.46 4.58 6.59
C VAL A 73 -13.21 5.93 6.54
N THR A 74 -12.83 6.82 5.62
CA THR A 74 -13.43 8.16 5.50
C THR A 74 -14.89 8.06 5.05
N SER A 75 -15.17 7.29 4.00
CA SER A 75 -16.54 7.10 3.50
C SER A 75 -17.45 6.46 4.56
N ALA A 76 -16.98 5.43 5.26
CA ALA A 76 -17.74 4.81 6.35
C ALA A 76 -17.92 5.75 7.55
N THR A 77 -16.89 6.52 7.92
CA THR A 77 -16.98 7.53 8.98
C THR A 77 -18.04 8.58 8.67
N MET A 78 -18.10 9.07 7.43
CA MET A 78 -19.15 10.01 7.01
C MET A 78 -20.54 9.38 7.07
N GLY A 79 -20.69 8.14 6.59
CA GLY A 79 -21.96 7.40 6.66
C GLY A 79 -22.47 7.23 8.09
N ILE A 80 -21.59 6.81 9.00
CA ILE A 80 -21.95 6.65 10.41
C ILE A 80 -22.24 8.00 11.06
N THR A 81 -21.38 9.01 10.87
CA THR A 81 -21.55 10.32 11.52
C THR A 81 -22.82 11.05 11.06
N ALA A 82 -23.33 10.74 9.87
CA ALA A 82 -24.62 11.25 9.39
C ALA A 82 -25.83 10.60 10.09
N SER A 83 -25.64 9.49 10.82
CA SER A 83 -26.71 8.80 11.53
C SER A 83 -27.05 9.51 12.86
N PRO A 84 -28.34 9.64 13.22
CA PRO A 84 -28.76 10.37 14.42
C PRO A 84 -28.35 9.67 15.73
N ASP A 85 -28.00 8.39 15.67
CA ASP A 85 -27.60 7.55 16.79
C ASP A 85 -26.10 7.19 16.75
N ALA A 86 -25.30 7.95 15.99
CA ALA A 86 -23.87 7.76 15.90
C ALA A 86 -23.19 7.98 17.27
N GLN A 87 -22.34 7.04 17.66
CA GLN A 87 -21.59 7.08 18.91
C GLN A 87 -20.10 6.92 18.66
N ARG A 88 -19.31 7.72 19.38
CA ARG A 88 -17.85 7.68 19.34
C ARG A 88 -17.30 7.29 20.69
N VAL A 89 -16.44 6.28 20.70
CA VAL A 89 -15.79 5.74 21.91
C VAL A 89 -14.27 5.84 21.73
N SER A 90 -13.60 6.40 22.73
CA SER A 90 -12.14 6.38 22.79
C SER A 90 -11.68 4.98 23.16
N LEU A 91 -10.67 4.50 22.43
CA LEU A 91 -10.03 3.22 22.72
C LEU A 91 -8.66 3.47 23.35
N ASN A 92 -8.37 2.74 24.42
CA ASN A 92 -7.14 2.89 25.19
C ASN A 92 -6.31 1.61 25.15
N ASP A 93 -4.99 1.75 25.19
CA ASP A 93 -4.07 0.64 25.35
C ASP A 93 -4.07 0.08 26.79
N GLU A 94 -3.27 -0.95 27.03
CA GLU A 94 -3.04 -1.57 28.36
C GLU A 94 -2.59 -0.58 29.45
N ARG A 95 -2.04 0.58 29.06
CA ARG A 95 -1.56 1.64 29.97
C ARG A 95 -2.61 2.73 30.20
N GLY A 96 -3.79 2.59 29.59
CA GLY A 96 -4.85 3.59 29.63
C GLY A 96 -4.60 4.79 28.71
N MET A 97 -3.62 4.72 27.80
CA MET A 97 -3.32 5.79 26.86
C MET A 97 -4.21 5.69 25.63
N PRO A 98 -4.68 6.81 25.06
CA PRO A 98 -5.46 6.79 23.82
C PRO A 98 -4.69 6.12 22.68
N ALA A 99 -5.26 5.04 22.15
CA ALA A 99 -4.65 4.21 21.11
C ALA A 99 -5.56 4.05 19.87
N GLY A 100 -6.81 4.52 19.96
CA GLY A 100 -7.71 4.48 18.82
C GLY A 100 -9.06 5.13 19.09
N THR A 101 -9.95 4.95 18.12
CA THR A 101 -11.34 5.41 18.17
C THR A 101 -12.23 4.36 17.53
N LEU A 102 -13.35 4.12 18.19
CA LEU A 102 -14.47 3.35 17.67
C LEU A 102 -15.59 4.33 17.33
N LEU A 103 -16.16 4.20 16.15
CA LEU A 103 -17.34 4.94 15.69
C LEU A 103 -18.36 3.94 15.21
N PHE A 104 -19.59 4.01 15.72
CA PHE A 104 -20.65 3.08 15.33
C PHE A 104 -22.02 3.74 15.35
N SER A 105 -22.99 3.14 14.67
CA SER A 105 -24.41 3.50 14.73
C SER A 105 -25.22 2.22 14.96
N PRO A 106 -25.90 2.09 16.12
CA PRO A 106 -26.72 0.91 16.42
C PRO A 106 -27.78 0.62 15.36
N GLY A 107 -28.47 1.66 14.88
CA GLY A 107 -29.58 1.58 13.93
C GLY A 107 -29.18 1.15 12.52
N SER A 108 -27.96 1.49 12.08
CA SER A 108 -27.40 1.02 10.81
C SER A 108 -26.54 -0.24 10.94
N SER A 109 -26.24 -0.66 12.17
CA SER A 109 -25.29 -1.74 12.48
C SER A 109 -23.88 -1.50 11.92
N GLN A 110 -23.55 -0.28 11.51
CA GLN A 110 -22.24 0.06 10.97
C GLN A 110 -21.27 0.36 12.11
N LEU A 111 -20.03 -0.10 11.96
CA LEU A 111 -18.95 0.13 12.91
C LEU A 111 -17.64 0.35 12.15
N VAL A 112 -16.86 1.31 12.64
CA VAL A 112 -15.51 1.67 12.18
C VAL A 112 -14.60 1.68 13.40
N VAL A 113 -13.48 0.97 13.30
CA VAL A 113 -12.39 0.99 14.27
C VAL A 113 -11.19 1.60 13.58
N VAL A 114 -10.55 2.55 14.23
CA VAL A 114 -9.26 3.09 13.81
C VAL A 114 -8.32 3.09 15.00
N ALA A 115 -7.14 2.52 14.83
CA ALA A 115 -6.08 2.52 15.84
C ALA A 115 -4.75 2.93 15.19
N THR A 116 -3.92 3.58 15.99
CA THR A 116 -2.56 3.98 15.59
C THR A 116 -1.56 3.45 16.60
N GLY A 117 -0.31 3.28 16.19
CA GLY A 117 0.76 2.81 17.08
C GLY A 117 0.70 1.31 17.41
N LEU A 118 -0.23 0.55 16.82
CA LEU A 118 -0.19 -0.90 16.87
C LEU A 118 1.02 -1.42 16.08
N VAL A 119 1.80 -2.28 16.72
CA VAL A 119 2.88 -3.02 16.05
C VAL A 119 2.26 -3.92 14.99
N ARG A 120 2.91 -4.07 13.83
CA ARG A 120 2.45 -5.00 12.79
C ARG A 120 2.38 -6.42 13.36
N PRO A 121 1.30 -7.18 13.13
CA PRO A 121 1.18 -8.53 13.68
C PRO A 121 2.32 -9.41 13.16
N PRO A 122 2.93 -10.25 14.02
CA PRO A 122 3.90 -11.25 13.59
C PRO A 122 3.30 -12.22 12.56
N SER A 123 4.16 -12.93 11.82
CA SER A 123 3.69 -13.97 10.90
C SER A 123 2.85 -15.02 11.64
N GLY A 124 1.72 -15.40 11.05
CA GLY A 124 0.77 -16.34 11.66
C GLY A 124 -0.18 -15.71 12.67
N GLN A 125 -0.07 -14.41 12.95
CA GLN A 125 -0.97 -13.71 13.86
C GLN A 125 -1.77 -12.60 13.15
N GLU A 126 -2.91 -12.24 13.72
CA GLU A 126 -3.76 -11.14 13.26
C GLU A 126 -4.46 -10.47 14.44
N TYR A 127 -4.79 -9.19 14.26
CA TYR A 127 -5.60 -8.46 15.23
C TYR A 127 -7.09 -8.66 14.96
N ARG A 128 -7.82 -9.14 15.96
CA ARG A 128 -9.25 -9.41 15.90
C ARG A 128 -10.01 -8.43 16.77
N CYS A 129 -11.00 -7.78 16.18
CA CYS A 129 -11.99 -6.97 16.87
C CYS A 129 -13.06 -7.87 17.48
N TRP A 130 -13.49 -7.55 18.69
CA TRP A 130 -14.56 -8.26 19.38
C TRP A 130 -15.40 -7.32 20.25
N LEU A 131 -16.62 -7.77 20.57
CA LEU A 131 -17.50 -7.16 21.55
C LEU A 131 -17.79 -8.18 22.66
N ASP A 132 -17.61 -7.78 23.90
CA ASP A 132 -17.99 -8.57 25.07
C ASP A 132 -19.42 -8.26 25.46
N VAL A 133 -20.32 -9.16 25.04
CA VAL A 133 -21.75 -9.10 25.33
C VAL A 133 -22.06 -10.18 26.35
N ASP A 134 -22.51 -9.77 27.54
CA ASP A 134 -22.86 -10.67 28.64
C ASP A 134 -21.72 -11.62 29.08
N GLY A 135 -20.47 -11.16 29.03
CA GLY A 135 -19.29 -11.97 29.39
C GLY A 135 -18.78 -12.85 28.25
N HIS A 136 -19.35 -12.74 27.05
CA HIS A 136 -18.98 -13.52 25.88
C HIS A 136 -18.45 -12.61 24.76
N ARG A 137 -17.20 -12.84 24.36
CA ARG A 137 -16.58 -12.16 23.23
C ARG A 137 -17.15 -12.66 21.90
N GLN A 138 -17.84 -11.78 21.20
CA GLN A 138 -18.35 -11.99 19.84
C GLN A 138 -17.36 -11.44 18.82
N ASN A 139 -17.08 -12.21 17.76
CA ASN A 139 -16.20 -11.76 16.69
C ASN A 139 -16.85 -10.62 15.90
N VAL A 140 -16.15 -9.49 15.78
CA VAL A 140 -16.55 -8.39 14.92
C VAL A 140 -15.83 -8.47 13.57
N GLY A 141 -14.52 -8.65 13.60
CA GLY A 141 -13.73 -8.43 12.40
C GLY A 141 -12.23 -8.56 12.55
N ARG A 142 -11.52 -8.47 11.43
CA ARG A 142 -10.06 -8.52 11.36
C ARG A 142 -9.55 -7.14 11.03
N MET A 143 -8.65 -6.61 11.82
CA MET A 143 -8.00 -5.35 11.50
C MET A 143 -7.18 -5.48 10.22
N ASN A 144 -7.36 -4.54 9.30
CA ASN A 144 -6.48 -4.31 8.18
C ASN A 144 -5.38 -3.33 8.60
N PHE A 145 -4.21 -3.47 7.98
CA PHE A 145 -3.06 -2.61 8.27
C PHE A 145 -2.63 -1.90 7.00
N ALA A 146 -2.48 -0.58 7.09
CA ALA A 146 -1.82 0.21 6.08
C ALA A 146 -0.87 1.21 6.74
N ARG A 147 0.44 1.04 6.50
CA ARG A 147 1.51 1.75 7.22
C ARG A 147 1.37 1.59 8.74
N ASP A 148 1.15 2.70 9.44
CA ASP A 148 0.95 2.84 10.89
C ASP A 148 -0.53 2.85 11.32
N LEU A 149 -1.44 2.80 10.35
CA LEU A 149 -2.88 2.74 10.57
C LEU A 149 -3.35 1.29 10.61
N ALA A 150 -4.03 0.94 11.70
CA ALA A 150 -4.82 -0.27 11.80
C ALA A 150 -6.29 0.12 11.76
N PHE A 151 -7.10 -0.54 10.93
CA PHE A 151 -8.53 -0.24 10.85
C PHE A 151 -9.40 -1.46 10.56
N TRP A 152 -10.65 -1.41 11.01
CA TRP A 152 -11.71 -2.31 10.54
C TRP A 152 -12.95 -1.49 10.21
N VAL A 153 -13.64 -1.87 9.14
CA VAL A 153 -14.85 -1.20 8.66
C VAL A 153 -15.83 -2.28 8.23
N GLY A 154 -17.07 -2.21 8.70
CA GLY A 154 -18.11 -3.12 8.25
C GLY A 154 -19.42 -2.96 9.00
N THR A 155 -20.38 -3.78 8.60
CA THR A 155 -21.64 -3.96 9.31
C THR A 155 -21.49 -5.16 10.25
N THR A 156 -21.91 -5.01 11.49
CA THR A 156 -21.97 -6.11 12.46
C THR A 156 -23.28 -6.08 13.23
N PRO A 157 -24.07 -7.16 13.24
CA PRO A 157 -25.29 -7.21 14.05
C PRO A 157 -25.03 -7.02 15.54
N SER A 158 -23.81 -7.29 16.02
CA SER A 158 -23.45 -7.20 17.44
C SER A 158 -23.50 -5.78 18.00
N VAL A 159 -23.51 -4.72 17.17
CA VAL A 159 -23.73 -3.34 17.66
C VAL A 159 -25.20 -2.92 17.63
N ALA A 160 -26.07 -3.70 16.98
CA ALA A 160 -27.49 -3.43 17.00
C ALA A 160 -28.04 -3.74 18.41
N GLY A 161 -28.48 -2.71 19.13
CA GLY A 161 -29.02 -2.88 20.48
C GLY A 161 -27.98 -3.28 21.52
N VAL A 162 -26.70 -2.93 21.30
CA VAL A 162 -25.62 -3.19 22.25
C VAL A 162 -25.95 -2.57 23.63
N PRO A 163 -25.88 -3.34 24.74
CA PRO A 163 -26.11 -2.80 26.06
C PRO A 163 -25.09 -1.70 26.41
N ALA A 164 -25.54 -0.67 27.12
CA ALA A 164 -24.63 0.33 27.66
C ALA A 164 -23.61 -0.32 28.59
N GLY A 165 -22.34 0.05 28.46
CA GLY A 165 -21.24 -0.53 29.21
C GLY A 165 -20.57 -1.74 28.54
N THR A 166 -21.04 -2.18 27.36
CA THR A 166 -20.41 -3.25 26.58
C THR A 166 -18.94 -2.92 26.31
N THR A 167 -18.06 -3.92 26.45
CA THR A 167 -16.64 -3.72 26.17
C THR A 167 -16.35 -4.09 24.73
N PHE A 168 -15.75 -3.17 23.98
CA PHE A 168 -15.10 -3.47 22.72
C PHE A 168 -13.61 -3.68 22.96
N GLY A 169 -13.03 -4.64 22.25
CA GLY A 169 -11.59 -4.88 22.32
C GLY A 169 -10.98 -5.33 21.01
N VAL A 170 -9.66 -5.19 20.96
CA VAL A 170 -8.82 -5.75 19.90
C VAL A 170 -7.77 -6.60 20.57
N SER A 171 -7.68 -7.87 20.16
CA SER A 171 -6.64 -8.80 20.65
C SER A 171 -5.80 -9.31 19.50
N LEU A 172 -4.54 -9.65 19.79
CA LEU A 172 -3.67 -10.37 18.86
C LEU A 172 -3.91 -11.88 19.01
N THR A 173 -4.19 -12.55 17.91
CA THR A 173 -4.60 -13.96 17.88
C THR A 173 -3.95 -14.70 16.72
N ASP A 174 -3.95 -16.03 16.75
CA ASP A 174 -3.52 -16.83 15.61
C ASP A 174 -4.48 -16.67 14.41
N VAL A 175 -3.90 -16.59 13.21
CA VAL A 175 -4.66 -16.51 11.96
C VAL A 175 -5.52 -17.75 11.79
N GLY A 176 -6.82 -17.54 11.58
CA GLY A 176 -7.79 -18.63 11.42
C GLY A 176 -8.19 -19.32 12.73
N GLY A 177 -7.67 -18.87 13.87
CA GLY A 177 -8.13 -19.30 15.18
C GLY A 177 -9.57 -18.85 15.45
N THR A 178 -10.29 -19.63 16.26
CA THR A 178 -11.67 -19.33 16.67
C THR A 178 -11.77 -18.73 18.08
N SER A 179 -10.71 -18.84 18.89
CA SER A 179 -10.67 -18.25 20.23
C SER A 179 -10.47 -16.74 20.15
N LEU A 180 -11.20 -16.02 21.00
CA LEU A 180 -11.07 -14.58 21.21
C LEU A 180 -10.57 -14.25 22.63
N ASP A 181 -10.05 -15.25 23.36
CA ASP A 181 -9.73 -15.13 24.78
C ASP A 181 -8.37 -14.47 25.05
N ALA A 182 -7.61 -14.17 23.99
CA ALA A 182 -6.33 -13.48 24.09
C ALA A 182 -6.47 -12.10 24.75
N GLU A 183 -5.45 -11.70 25.52
CA GLU A 183 -5.43 -10.40 26.20
C GLU A 183 -5.62 -9.26 25.19
N PRO A 184 -6.53 -8.30 25.46
CA PRO A 184 -6.68 -7.17 24.56
C PRO A 184 -5.47 -6.26 24.61
N VAL A 185 -5.08 -5.79 23.43
CA VAL A 185 -4.07 -4.72 23.29
C VAL A 185 -4.69 -3.33 23.40
N ILE A 186 -5.98 -3.23 23.03
CA ILE A 186 -6.74 -1.98 23.01
C ILE A 186 -8.18 -2.31 23.43
N VAL A 187 -8.78 -1.50 24.30
CA VAL A 187 -10.17 -1.64 24.78
C VAL A 187 -10.90 -0.31 24.86
N GLY A 188 -12.24 -0.35 24.78
CA GLY A 188 -13.11 0.78 25.07
C GLY A 188 -14.49 0.32 25.52
N ARG A 189 -15.23 1.22 26.18
CA ARG A 189 -16.57 0.95 26.71
C ARG A 189 -17.61 1.75 25.92
N LEU A 190 -18.63 1.05 25.42
CA LEU A 190 -19.75 1.58 24.62
C LEU A 190 -20.84 2.14 25.53
#